data_AF-A0AAW7XDK9-F1
#
_entry.id   AF-A0AAW7XDK9-F1
#
_cell.length_a   1.000
_cell.length_b   1.000
_cell.length_c   1.000
_cell.angle_alpha   90.00
_cell.angle_beta   90.00
_cell.angle_gamma   90.00
#
_symmetry.space_group_name_H-M   'P 1'
#
loop_
_entity.id
_entity.type
_entity.pdbx_description
1 polymer ?
#
loop_
_entity_poly.entity_id
_entity_poly.type
_entity_poly.pdbx_seq_one_letter_code
_entity_poly.pdbx_strand_id
1 'polypeptide(L)'
;LTLFLLYLLFTIVFFLGIKGKIFILSNKILIFIGSISYSLYLLHQNIGYVIINKGYVLGVNPLISILFALIIVIIISYISFRFVEVPSSKLIKKYYHSFDFNITSIPQLIRNKRNDDSA
;
A
#
# COMPACT_ATOMS: atom_id res chain seq x y z
N LEU A 1 -19.81 7.73 27.31
CA LEU A 1 -20.69 6.62 26.86
C LEU A 1 -20.66 6.44 25.33
N THR A 2 -20.98 7.46 24.55
CA THR A 2 -21.00 7.43 23.07
C THR A 2 -19.66 7.03 22.42
N LEU A 3 -18.55 7.61 22.89
CA LEU A 3 -17.20 7.26 22.40
C LEU A 3 -16.83 5.80 22.68
N PHE A 4 -17.27 5.27 23.81
CA PHE A 4 -17.02 3.87 24.20
C PHE A 4 -17.79 2.91 23.30
N LEU A 5 -19.03 3.27 22.95
CA LEU A 5 -19.88 2.50 22.04
C LEU A 5 -19.32 2.50 20.61
N LEU A 6 -18.79 3.63 20.15
CA LEU A 6 -18.08 3.74 18.86
C LEU A 6 -16.84 2.87 18.82
N TYR A 7 -16.01 2.91 19.87
CA TYR A 7 -14.80 2.10 19.97
C TYR A 7 -15.14 0.60 19.90
N LEU A 8 -16.13 0.16 20.69
CA LEU A 8 -16.54 -1.23 20.78
C LEU A 8 -17.14 -1.73 19.45
N LEU A 9 -17.92 -0.90 18.77
CA LEU A 9 -18.39 -1.17 17.40
C LEU A 9 -17.22 -1.38 16.44
N PHE A 10 -16.23 -0.50 16.45
CA PHE A 10 -15.06 -0.57 15.57
C PHE A 10 -14.26 -1.86 15.82
N THR A 11 -14.02 -2.21 17.08
CA THR A 11 -13.32 -3.43 17.47
C THR A 11 -14.06 -4.69 17.01
N ILE A 12 -15.39 -4.73 17.14
CA ILE A 12 -16.20 -5.87 16.68
C ILE A 12 -16.10 -6.03 15.17
N VAL A 13 -16.25 -4.95 14.40
CA VAL A 13 -16.15 -4.98 12.93
C VAL A 13 -14.76 -5.45 12.50
N PHE A 14 -13.70 -4.96 13.13
CA PHE A 14 -12.33 -5.35 12.81
C PHE A 14 -12.06 -6.82 13.15
N PHE A 15 -12.57 -7.29 14.29
CA PHE A 15 -12.45 -8.68 14.72
C PHE A 15 -13.19 -9.65 13.77
N LEU A 16 -14.37 -9.25 13.26
CA LEU A 16 -15.08 -9.99 12.21
C LEU A 16 -14.30 -10.01 10.88
N GLY A 17 -13.58 -8.93 10.56
CA GLY A 17 -12.72 -8.81 9.39
C GLY A 17 -11.54 -9.78 9.44
N ILE A 18 -10.86 -9.86 10.58
CA ILE A 18 -9.73 -10.78 10.78
C ILE A 18 -10.18 -12.25 10.67
N LYS A 19 -11.38 -12.58 11.15
CA LYS A 19 -11.95 -13.93 11.04
C LYS A 19 -12.37 -14.33 9.61
N GLY A 20 -12.14 -13.48 8.61
CA GLY A 20 -12.42 -13.78 7.20
C GLY A 20 -13.92 -13.91 6.88
N LYS A 21 -14.81 -13.59 7.82
CA LYS A 21 -16.27 -13.70 7.64
C LYS A 21 -16.86 -12.54 6.85
N ILE A 22 -16.08 -11.50 6.56
CA ILE A 22 -16.51 -10.37 5.73
C ILE A 22 -16.20 -10.70 4.27
N PHE A 23 -17.03 -11.55 3.67
CA PHE A 23 -16.90 -11.95 2.26
C PHE A 23 -16.92 -10.72 1.30
N ILE A 24 -17.59 -9.64 1.72
CA ILE A 24 -17.61 -8.34 1.03
C ILE A 24 -16.22 -7.71 0.89
N LEU A 25 -15.33 -7.90 1.88
CA LEU A 25 -14.00 -7.29 1.91
C LEU A 25 -12.97 -8.07 1.07
N SER A 26 -13.26 -9.34 0.75
CA SER A 26 -12.44 -10.18 -0.12
C SER A 26 -12.71 -9.93 -1.61
N ASN A 27 -13.60 -8.97 -1.94
CA ASN A 27 -13.94 -8.70 -3.32
C ASN A 27 -12.75 -8.08 -4.06
N LYS A 28 -12.41 -8.60 -5.24
CA LYS A 28 -11.20 -8.21 -5.99
C LYS A 28 -11.15 -6.72 -6.31
N ILE A 29 -12.32 -6.11 -6.56
CA ILE A 29 -12.44 -4.66 -6.77
C ILE A 29 -12.04 -3.88 -5.52
N LEU A 30 -12.51 -4.28 -4.34
CA LEU A 30 -12.22 -3.58 -3.08
C LEU A 30 -10.74 -3.69 -2.72
N ILE A 31 -10.14 -4.86 -2.95
CA ILE A 31 -8.70 -5.09 -2.77
C ILE A 31 -7.90 -4.25 -3.79
N PHE A 32 -8.37 -4.13 -5.03
CA PHE A 32 -7.73 -3.31 -6.05
C PHE A 32 -7.79 -1.81 -5.72
N ILE A 33 -8.96 -1.29 -5.32
CA ILE A 33 -9.12 0.09 -4.87
C ILE A 33 -8.27 0.35 -3.62
N GLY A 34 -8.28 -0.59 -2.66
CA GLY A 34 -7.46 -0.53 -1.45
C GLY A 34 -5.96 -0.51 -1.75
N SER A 35 -5.50 -1.29 -2.74
CA SER A 35 -4.08 -1.29 -3.12
C SER A 35 -3.64 -0.01 -3.81
N ILE A 36 -4.50 0.64 -4.62
CA ILE A 36 -4.21 1.95 -5.23
C ILE A 36 -4.37 3.11 -4.23
N SER A 37 -5.15 2.91 -3.16
CA SER A 37 -5.47 3.97 -2.19
C SER A 37 -4.24 4.63 -1.58
N TYR A 38 -3.16 3.88 -1.37
CA TYR A 38 -1.91 4.40 -0.85
C TYR A 38 -1.24 5.39 -1.82
N SER A 39 -1.02 5.00 -3.07
CA SER A 39 -0.43 5.89 -4.07
C SER A 39 -1.34 7.10 -4.32
N LEU A 40 -2.65 6.91 -4.30
CA LEU A 40 -3.63 7.98 -4.50
C LEU A 40 -3.57 9.01 -3.36
N TYR A 41 -3.49 8.55 -2.11
CA TYR A 41 -3.37 9.40 -0.93
C TYR A 41 -2.08 10.26 -0.99
N LEU A 42 -0.95 9.64 -1.35
CA LEU A 42 0.35 10.32 -1.38
C LEU A 42 0.43 11.43 -2.44
N LEU A 43 -0.27 11.23 -3.57
CA LEU A 43 -0.20 12.11 -4.73
C LEU A 43 -1.32 13.14 -4.78
N HIS A 44 -2.50 12.82 -4.24
CA HIS A 44 -3.67 13.71 -4.29
C HIS A 44 -3.42 15.04 -3.61
N GLN A 45 -2.81 15.04 -2.43
CA GLN A 45 -2.56 16.28 -1.70
C GLN A 45 -1.49 17.14 -2.38
N ASN A 46 -0.35 16.55 -2.76
CA ASN A 46 0.76 17.28 -3.37
C ASN A 46 0.42 17.81 -4.76
N ILE A 47 -0.08 16.94 -5.65
CA ILE A 47 -0.36 17.30 -7.05
C ILE A 47 -1.66 18.09 -7.15
N GLY A 48 -2.69 17.70 -6.38
CA GLY A 48 -3.97 18.41 -6.37
C GLY A 48 -3.81 19.87 -5.96
N TYR A 49 -2.99 20.14 -4.94
CA TYR A 49 -2.70 21.52 -4.53
C TYR A 49 -2.01 22.33 -5.63
N VAL A 50 -1.00 21.76 -6.31
CA VAL A 50 -0.28 22.45 -7.40
C VAL A 50 -1.22 22.78 -8.56
N ILE A 51 -2.10 21.87 -8.93
CA ILE A 51 -3.05 22.07 -10.04
C ILE A 51 -4.09 23.13 -9.68
N ILE A 52 -4.68 23.04 -8.48
CA ILE A 52 -5.68 24.01 -8.02
C ILE A 52 -5.05 25.41 -7.92
N ASN A 53 -3.85 25.52 -7.35
CA ASN A 53 -3.15 26.80 -7.24
C ASN A 53 -2.84 27.41 -8.61
N LYS A 54 -2.40 26.61 -9.59
CA LYS A 54 -2.24 27.07 -10.97
C LYS A 54 -3.57 27.50 -11.62
N GLY A 55 -4.65 26.79 -11.33
CA GLY A 55 -6.00 27.17 -11.77
C GLY A 55 -6.45 28.52 -11.23
N TYR A 56 -6.17 28.79 -9.95
CA TYR A 56 -6.43 30.09 -9.33
C TYR A 56 -5.61 31.22 -9.97
N VAL A 57 -4.32 31.00 -10.24
CA VAL A 57 -3.46 32.00 -10.89
C VAL A 57 -3.94 32.34 -12.31
N LEU A 58 -4.52 31.36 -13.01
CA LEU A 58 -5.08 31.54 -14.36
C LEU A 58 -6.50 32.13 -14.36
N GLY A 59 -7.08 32.45 -13.19
CA GLY A 59 -8.43 33.00 -13.07
C GLY A 59 -9.54 32.00 -13.39
N VAL A 60 -9.26 30.70 -13.38
CA VAL A 60 -10.24 29.66 -13.68
C VAL A 60 -11.13 29.42 -12.46
N ASN A 61 -12.41 29.09 -12.69
CA ASN A 61 -13.34 28.78 -11.61
C ASN A 61 -12.80 27.63 -10.73
N PRO A 62 -12.76 27.77 -9.40
CA PRO A 62 -12.22 26.76 -8.49
C PRO A 62 -12.81 25.37 -8.65
N LEU A 63 -14.12 25.28 -8.95
CA LEU A 63 -14.81 24.00 -9.13
C LEU A 63 -14.26 23.22 -10.33
N ILE A 64 -13.95 23.92 -11.42
CA ILE A 64 -13.41 23.33 -12.64
C ILE A 64 -11.97 22.87 -12.40
N SER A 65 -11.18 23.69 -11.69
CA SER A 65 -9.81 23.32 -11.31
C SER A 65 -9.76 22.11 -10.40
N ILE A 66 -10.70 21.96 -9.46
CA ILE A 66 -10.81 20.78 -8.59
C ILE A 66 -11.16 19.53 -9.40
N LEU A 67 -12.16 19.61 -10.29
CA LEU A 67 -12.56 18.46 -11.10
C LEU A 67 -11.41 18.00 -12.00
N PHE A 68 -10.69 18.95 -12.59
CA PHE A 68 -9.53 18.68 -13.44
C PHE A 68 -8.35 18.12 -12.65
N ALA A 69 -8.06 18.68 -11.46
CA ALA A 69 -7.05 18.18 -10.56
C ALA A 69 -7.33 16.73 -10.14
N LEU A 70 -8.60 16.41 -9.84
CA LEU A 70 -9.02 15.06 -9.45
C LEU A 70 -8.73 14.04 -10.55
N ILE A 71 -9.13 14.35 -11.80
CA ILE A 71 -8.92 13.47 -12.95
C ILE A 71 -7.42 13.23 -13.18
N ILE A 72 -6.62 14.31 -13.17
CA ILE A 72 -5.17 14.23 -13.39
C ILE A 72 -4.48 13.44 -12.27
N VAL A 73 -4.83 13.71 -11.02
CA VAL A 73 -4.29 13.00 -9.86
C VAL A 73 -4.59 11.51 -9.95
N ILE A 74 -5.82 11.12 -10.32
CA ILE A 74 -6.19 9.70 -10.46
C ILE A 74 -5.34 9.03 -11.54
N ILE A 75 -5.16 9.68 -12.69
CA ILE A 75 -4.33 9.16 -13.79
C ILE A 75 -2.87 9.02 -13.36
N ILE A 76 -2.27 10.06 -12.77
CA ILE A 76 -0.88 10.05 -12.32
C ILE A 76 -0.67 9.03 -11.20
N SER A 77 -1.63 8.93 -10.28
CA SER A 77 -1.62 7.94 -9.22
C SER A 77 -1.64 6.52 -9.77
N TYR A 78 -2.51 6.26 -10.75
CA TYR A 78 -2.58 4.94 -11.39
C TYR A 78 -1.26 4.57 -12.09
N ILE A 79 -0.64 5.53 -12.78
CA ILE A 79 0.67 5.36 -13.41
C ILE A 79 1.73 5.06 -12.34
N SER A 80 1.82 5.86 -11.27
CA SER A 80 2.79 5.62 -10.19
C SER A 80 2.59 4.27 -9.52
N PHE A 81 1.34 3.88 -9.24
CA PHE A 81 1.05 2.56 -8.68
C PHE A 81 1.58 1.43 -9.58
N ARG A 82 1.35 1.52 -10.89
CA ARG A 82 1.79 0.50 -11.84
C ARG A 82 3.30 0.45 -12.02
N PHE A 83 3.97 1.61 -12.04
CA PHE A 83 5.39 1.74 -12.38
C PHE A 83 6.34 1.75 -11.18
N VAL A 84 5.87 2.12 -9.99
CA VAL A 84 6.70 2.20 -8.78
C VAL A 84 6.29 1.12 -7.80
N GLU A 85 5.01 1.03 -7.48
CA GLU A 85 4.55 0.21 -6.35
C GLU A 85 4.54 -1.28 -6.67
N VAL A 86 4.03 -1.67 -7.84
CA VAL A 86 4.04 -3.06 -8.32
C VAL A 86 5.46 -3.63 -8.48
N PRO A 87 6.43 -2.95 -9.13
CA PRO A 87 7.79 -3.48 -9.23
C PRO A 87 8.51 -3.46 -7.88
N SER A 88 8.33 -2.43 -7.05
CA SER A 88 8.95 -2.38 -5.72
C SER A 88 8.50 -3.54 -4.83
N SER A 89 7.19 -3.84 -4.82
CA SER A 89 6.67 -5.00 -4.11
C SER A 89 7.22 -6.33 -4.62
N LYS A 90 7.43 -6.46 -5.95
CA LYS A 90 8.05 -7.67 -6.53
C LYS A 90 9.52 -7.80 -6.17
N LEU A 91 10.27 -6.70 -6.19
CA LEU A 91 11.68 -6.66 -5.80
C LEU A 91 11.84 -7.06 -4.33
N ILE A 92 11.07 -6.44 -3.42
CA ILE A 92 11.11 -6.75 -1.98
C ILE A 92 10.83 -8.23 -1.74
N LYS A 93 9.80 -8.81 -2.37
CA LYS A 93 9.48 -10.24 -2.25
C LYS A 93 10.62 -11.14 -2.77
N LYS A 94 11.29 -10.74 -3.85
CA LYS A 94 12.44 -11.47 -4.40
C LYS A 94 13.64 -11.43 -3.43
N TYR A 95 13.94 -10.28 -2.84
CA TYR A 95 15.00 -10.16 -1.84
C TYR A 95 14.69 -10.97 -0.58
N TYR A 96 13.44 -10.94 -0.10
CA TYR A 96 13.04 -11.67 1.10
C TYR A 96 13.15 -13.19 0.93
N HIS A 97 12.67 -13.72 -0.21
CA HIS A 97 12.77 -15.17 -0.48
C HIS A 97 14.23 -15.63 -0.65
N SER A 98 15.11 -14.77 -1.17
CA SER A 98 16.54 -15.08 -1.26
C SER A 98 17.25 -15.02 0.11
N PHE A 99 16.70 -14.25 1.06
CA PHE A 99 17.26 -14.09 2.40
C PHE A 99 16.86 -15.25 3.33
N ASP A 100 15.60 -15.70 3.29
CA ASP A 100 15.14 -16.88 4.05
C ASP A 100 15.85 -18.18 3.64
N PHE A 101 16.19 -18.32 2.34
CA PHE A 101 16.97 -19.46 1.85
C PHE A 101 18.41 -19.48 2.37
N ASN A 102 19.00 -18.30 2.58
CA ASN A 102 20.35 -18.18 3.16
C ASN A 102 20.34 -18.45 4.68
N ILE A 103 19.32 -18.01 5.42
CA ILE A 103 19.27 -18.24 6.87
C ILE A 103 19.04 -19.72 7.23
N THR A 104 18.24 -20.44 6.45
CA THR A 104 17.99 -21.87 6.66
C THR A 104 19.20 -22.76 6.33
N SER A 105 20.17 -22.27 5.56
CA SER A 105 21.40 -22.99 5.18
C SER A 105 22.61 -22.71 6.10
N ILE A 106 22.61 -21.62 6.87
CA ILE A 106 23.64 -21.31 7.88
C ILE A 106 23.86 -22.43 8.91
N PRO A 107 22.83 -23.08 9.47
CA PRO A 107 23.02 -24.19 10.43
C PRO A 107 23.78 -25.38 9.82
N GLN A 108 23.61 -25.64 8.52
CA GLN A 108 24.28 -26.75 7.85
C GLN A 108 25.74 -26.43 7.51
N LEU A 109 26.05 -25.19 7.12
CA LEU A 109 27.42 -24.74 6.88
C LEU A 109 28.26 -24.73 8.15
N ILE A 110 27.68 -24.29 9.28
CA ILE A 110 28.35 -24.32 10.59
C ILE A 110 28.58 -25.78 11.06
N ARG A 111 27.61 -26.66 10.82
CA ARG A 111 27.74 -28.09 11.16
C ARG A 111 28.81 -28.79 10.32
N ASN A 112 28.91 -28.48 9.03
CA ASN A 112 29.91 -29.09 8.15
C ASN A 112 31.32 -28.62 8.50
N LYS A 113 31.50 -27.31 8.74
CA LYS A 113 32.79 -26.74 9.14
C LYS A 113 33.34 -27.33 10.46
N ARG A 114 32.47 -27.57 11.45
CA ARG A 114 32.87 -28.21 12.72
C ARG A 114 33.39 -29.65 12.53
N ASN A 115 32.87 -30.39 11.54
CA ASN A 115 33.32 -31.75 11.26
C ASN A 115 34.67 -31.77 10.56
N ASP A 116 34.94 -30.80 9.67
CA ASP A 116 36.24 -30.65 9.00
C ASP A 116 37.36 -30.23 9.97
N ASP A 117 37.03 -29.42 10.99
CA ASP A 117 37.99 -28.99 12.02
C ASP A 117 38.29 -30.08 13.07
N SER A 118 37.55 -31.21 13.06
CA SER A 118 37.68 -32.32 14.01
C SER A 118 38.33 -33.58 13.41
N ALA A 119 38.75 -33.53 12.14
CA ALA A 119 39.45 -34.58 11.42
C ALA A 119 40.96 -34.25 11.29
#